data_AF-A0A183J3U8-F1
#
_entry.id   AF-A0A183J3U8-F1
#
_cell.length_a   1.000
_cell.length_b   1.000
_cell.length_c   1.000
_cell.angle_alpha   90.00
_cell.angle_beta   90.00
_cell.angle_gamma   90.00
#
_symmetry.space_group_name_H-M   'P 1'
#
loop_
_entity.id
_entity.type
_entity.pdbx_description
1 polymer ?
#
loop_
_entity_poly.entity_id
_entity_poly.type
_entity_poly.pdbx_seq_one_letter_code
_entity_poly.pdbx_strand_id
1 'polypeptide(L)'
;MSFRSATSFRLDMLLGSGGSDNLGHLNKLVHEINQMVASYKSLVQLIGTSSDNAHVREDMTALREQCLKTCDTAKNCLLPQLKR
;
A
#
# COMPACT_ATOMS: atom_id res chain seq x y z
N MET A 1 -20.85 11.15 13.50
CA MET A 1 -19.62 11.92 13.24
C MET A 1 -18.78 11.11 12.26
N SER A 2 -18.58 11.62 11.04
CA SER A 2 -17.98 10.86 9.93
C SER A 2 -16.52 11.31 9.76
N PHE A 3 -15.55 10.50 10.21
CA PHE A 3 -14.13 10.73 9.95
C PHE A 3 -13.82 10.33 8.50
N ARG A 4 -14.17 11.22 7.56
CA ARG A 4 -13.68 11.11 6.19
C ARG A 4 -12.20 11.48 6.19
N SER A 5 -11.33 10.47 6.17
CA SER A 5 -9.89 10.64 5.94
C SER A 5 -9.68 11.26 4.56
N ALA A 6 -9.32 12.54 4.54
CA ALA A 6 -9.15 13.38 3.34
C ALA A 6 -7.93 13.03 2.48
N THR A 7 -7.22 11.94 2.78
CA THR A 7 -5.97 11.57 2.10
C THR A 7 -6.16 10.65 0.89
N SER A 8 -7.37 10.13 0.63
CA SER A 8 -7.58 9.11 -0.40
C SER A 8 -7.97 9.63 -1.79
N PHE A 9 -8.25 10.93 -1.97
CA PHE A 9 -8.95 11.40 -3.18
C PHE A 9 -8.07 12.07 -4.26
N ARG A 10 -6.76 12.20 -4.04
CA ARG A 10 -5.91 13.07 -4.90
C ARG A 10 -4.94 12.39 -5.84
N LEU A 11 -4.93 11.05 -5.91
CA LEU A 11 -3.98 10.30 -6.76
C LEU A 11 -4.61 9.62 -7.99
N ASP A 12 -5.89 9.84 -8.26
CA ASP A 12 -6.57 9.26 -9.43
C ASP A 12 -6.37 10.09 -10.73
N MET A 13 -5.77 11.28 -10.63
CA MET A 13 -5.75 12.26 -11.73
C MET A 13 -4.43 12.34 -12.51
N LEU A 14 -3.58 11.30 -12.48
CA LEU A 14 -2.26 11.31 -13.14
C LEU A 14 -1.99 10.12 -14.09
N LEU A 15 -3.01 9.33 -14.45
CA LEU A 15 -2.86 8.27 -15.45
C LEU A 15 -3.10 8.82 -16.87
N GLY A 16 -2.23 9.75 -17.28
CA GLY A 16 -2.10 10.21 -18.65
C GLY A 16 -1.01 9.43 -19.40
N SER A 17 -1.45 8.58 -20.32
CA SER A 17 -0.81 8.23 -21.60
C SER A 17 0.66 7.79 -21.65
N GLY A 18 0.85 6.49 -21.93
CA GLY A 18 1.77 6.00 -22.97
C GLY A 18 3.27 6.13 -22.74
N GLY A 19 3.91 5.06 -22.25
CA GLY A 19 5.36 4.89 -22.37
C GLY A 19 5.95 3.83 -21.41
N SER A 20 6.34 2.68 -21.97
CA SER A 20 7.08 1.56 -21.33
C SER A 20 6.40 0.87 -20.14
N ASP A 21 5.94 -0.37 -20.36
CA ASP A 21 5.14 -1.24 -19.48
C ASP A 21 5.64 -1.37 -18.02
N ASN A 22 6.90 -1.06 -17.74
CA ASN A 22 7.47 -1.09 -16.39
C ASN A 22 7.03 0.09 -15.51
N LEU A 23 6.83 1.29 -16.07
CA LEU A 23 6.44 2.47 -15.27
C LEU A 23 4.97 2.36 -14.83
N GLY A 24 4.10 1.87 -15.71
CA GLY A 24 2.71 1.62 -15.38
C GLY A 24 2.54 0.51 -14.33
N HIS A 25 3.34 -0.56 -14.42
CA HIS A 25 3.35 -1.63 -13.43
C HIS A 25 3.87 -1.14 -12.06
N LEU A 26 4.97 -0.37 -12.04
CA LEU A 26 5.48 0.21 -10.81
C LEU A 26 4.45 1.14 -10.15
N ASN A 27 3.76 1.97 -10.93
CA ASN A 27 2.76 2.89 -10.39
C ASN A 27 1.58 2.13 -9.75
N LYS A 28 1.16 1.00 -10.35
CA LYS A 28 0.18 0.08 -9.74
C LYS A 28 0.67 -0.49 -8.41
N LEU A 29 1.90 -1.00 -8.36
CA LEU A 29 2.48 -1.55 -7.13
C LEU A 29 2.58 -0.50 -6.02
N VAL A 30 2.98 0.73 -6.36
CA VAL A 30 3.02 1.86 -5.40
C VAL A 30 1.62 2.22 -4.91
N HIS A 31 0.62 2.21 -5.79
CA HIS A 31 -0.77 2.42 -5.40
C HIS A 31 -1.25 1.36 -4.41
N GLU A 32 -0.99 0.08 -4.69
CA GLU A 32 -1.34 -1.02 -3.78
C GLU A 32 -0.62 -0.91 -2.42
N ILE A 33 0.68 -0.57 -2.41
CA ILE A 33 1.45 -0.33 -1.17
C ILE A 33 0.81 0.79 -0.35
N ASN A 34 0.42 1.89 -0.99
CA ASN A 34 -0.24 3.01 -0.31
C ASN A 34 -1.58 2.60 0.30
N GLN A 35 -2.38 1.79 -0.40
CA GLN A 35 -3.63 1.27 0.11
C GLN A 35 -3.39 0.35 1.33
N MET A 36 -2.41 -0.55 1.25
CA MET A 36 -2.05 -1.43 2.38
C MET A 36 -1.57 -0.63 3.59
N VAL A 37 -0.76 0.42 3.40
CA VAL A 37 -0.31 1.31 4.49
C VAL A 37 -1.48 2.07 5.11
N ALA A 38 -2.45 2.52 4.30
CA ALA A 38 -3.66 3.17 4.80
C ALA A 38 -4.49 2.21 5.66
N SER A 39 -4.72 0.99 5.19
CA SER A 39 -5.43 -0.06 5.94
C SER A 39 -4.69 -0.42 7.24
N TYR A 40 -3.36 -0.54 7.20
CA TYR A 40 -2.56 -0.83 8.39
C TYR A 40 -2.69 0.29 9.44
N LYS A 41 -2.67 1.56 9.01
CA LYS A 41 -2.90 2.71 9.92
C LYS A 41 -4.27 2.64 10.57
N SER A 42 -5.32 2.26 9.83
CA SER A 42 -6.66 2.09 10.39
C SER A 42 -6.71 0.96 11.42
N LEU A 43 -6.02 -0.17 11.19
CA LEU A 43 -5.96 -1.26 12.16
C LEU A 43 -5.18 -0.87 13.42
N VAL A 44 -4.06 -0.14 13.28
CA VAL A 44 -3.28 0.39 14.41
C VAL A 44 -4.14 1.26 15.32
N GLN A 45 -5.07 2.04 14.76
CA GLN A 45 -5.98 2.88 15.56
C GLN A 45 -6.96 2.07 16.42
N LEU A 46 -7.14 0.78 16.16
CA LEU A 46 -7.98 -0.09 16.98
C LEU A 46 -7.24 -0.65 18.20
N ILE A 47 -5.90 -0.65 18.19
CA ILE A 47 -5.08 -1.20 19.28
C ILE A 47 -5.30 -0.39 20.57
N GLY A 48 -5.52 -1.09 21.68
CA GLY A 48 -5.84 -0.48 22.98
C GLY A 48 -7.26 0.10 23.08
N THR A 49 -8.10 -0.08 22.07
CA THR A 49 -9.54 0.28 22.13
C THR A 49 -10.38 -0.95 22.47
N SER A 50 -11.69 -0.78 22.65
CA SER A 50 -12.64 -1.90 22.81
C SER A 50 -12.71 -2.83 21.59
N SER A 51 -12.14 -2.41 20.46
CA SER A 51 -12.08 -3.19 19.22
C SER A 51 -10.74 -3.93 19.06
N ASP A 52 -9.78 -3.78 19.98
CA ASP A 52 -8.52 -4.55 19.97
C ASP A 52 -8.80 -6.01 20.27
N ASN A 53 -8.53 -6.88 19.30
CA ASN A 53 -8.73 -8.32 19.43
C ASN A 53 -7.68 -9.10 18.62
N ALA A 54 -7.61 -10.40 18.85
CA ALA A 54 -6.64 -11.27 18.20
C ALA A 54 -6.73 -11.25 16.66
N HIS A 55 -7.94 -11.14 16.11
CA HIS A 55 -8.15 -11.10 14.67
C HIS A 55 -7.59 -9.81 14.06
N VAL A 56 -7.80 -8.65 14.69
CA VAL A 56 -7.20 -7.37 14.25
C VAL A 56 -5.66 -7.46 14.25
N ARG A 57 -5.07 -8.12 15.24
CA ARG A 57 -3.60 -8.29 15.33
C ARG A 57 -3.07 -9.27 14.29
N GLU A 58 -3.82 -10.32 13.98
CA GLU A 58 -3.52 -11.25 12.89
C GLU A 58 -3.58 -10.55 11.53
N ASP A 59 -4.65 -9.79 11.27
CA ASP A 59 -4.82 -8.98 10.06
C ASP A 59 -3.68 -7.96 9.89
N MET A 60 -3.26 -7.30 10.97
CA MET A 60 -2.10 -6.39 10.93
C MET A 60 -0.81 -7.12 10.53
N THR A 61 -0.62 -8.34 11.04
CA THR A 61 0.57 -9.15 10.74
C THR A 61 0.56 -9.58 9.27
N ALA A 62 -0.56 -10.14 8.80
CA ALA A 62 -0.74 -10.56 7.41
C ALA A 62 -0.57 -9.39 6.43
N LEU A 63 -1.18 -8.24 6.73
CA LEU A 63 -1.10 -7.03 5.90
C LEU A 63 0.33 -6.47 5.84
N ARG A 64 1.07 -6.54 6.95
CA ARG A 64 2.49 -6.16 6.97
C ARG A 64 3.30 -7.08 6.06
N GLU A 65 3.12 -8.40 6.17
CA GLU A 65 3.85 -9.36 5.33
C GLU A 65 3.53 -9.16 3.84
N GLN A 66 2.27 -8.95 3.50
CA GLN A 66 1.85 -8.66 2.13
C GLN A 66 2.48 -7.35 1.62
N CYS A 67 2.46 -6.28 2.43
CA CYS A 67 3.06 -5.00 2.06
C CYS A 67 4.57 -5.12 1.80
N LEU A 68 5.31 -5.85 2.64
CA LEU A 68 6.73 -6.10 2.44
C LEU A 68 7.02 -6.89 1.16
N LYS A 69 6.21 -7.91 0.85
CA LYS A 69 6.32 -8.67 -0.41
C LYS A 69 6.08 -7.78 -1.62
N THR A 70 5.06 -6.94 -1.62
CA THR A 70 4.76 -6.02 -2.72
C THR A 70 5.84 -4.95 -2.89
N CYS A 71 6.40 -4.44 -1.78
CA CYS A 71 7.58 -3.56 -1.81
C CYS A 71 8.80 -4.22 -2.45
N ASP A 72 9.06 -5.51 -2.15
CA ASP A 72 10.17 -6.23 -2.78
C ASP A 72 9.93 -6.42 -4.28
N THR A 73 8.70 -6.76 -4.70
CA THR A 73 8.31 -6.81 -6.11
C THR A 73 8.52 -5.45 -6.80
N ALA A 74 8.07 -4.35 -6.19
CA ALA A 74 8.26 -3.00 -6.73
C ALA A 74 9.74 -2.62 -6.87
N LYS A 75 10.56 -2.97 -5.88
CA LYS A 75 12.02 -2.81 -5.93
C LYS A 75 12.63 -3.61 -7.08
N ASN A 76 12.18 -4.85 -7.30
CA ASN A 76 12.67 -5.70 -8.38
C ASN A 76 12.21 -5.21 -9.77
N CYS A 77 11.06 -4.53 -9.88
CA CYS A 77 10.64 -3.85 -11.11
C CYS A 77 11.54 -2.66 -11.49
N LEU A 78 12.16 -2.00 -10.50
CA LEU A 78 13.15 -0.93 -10.71
C LEU A 78 14.54 -1.45 -11.08
N LEU A 79 14.83 -2.74 -10.83
CA LEU A 79 16.16 -3.35 -10.90
C LEU A 79 16.50 -4.19 -12.16
N PRO A 80 16.03 -3.91 -13.39
CA PRO A 80 16.72 -4.46 -14.57
C PRO A 80 18.02 -3.70 -14.91
N GLN A 81 18.25 -2.48 -14.39
CA GLN A 81 19.37 -1.61 -14.81
C GLN A 81 20.55 -1.48 -13.82
N LEU A 82 20.45 -2.00 -12.59
CA LEU A 82 21.50 -1.91 -11.56
C LEU A 82 22.43 -3.15 -11.52
N LYS A 83 22.18 -4.14 -12.38
CA LYS A 83 23.11 -5.24 -12.66
C LYS A 83 24.08 -4.80 -13.76
N ARG A 84 25.05 -3.94 -13.42
CA ARG A 84 26.27 -3.74 -14.19
C ARG A 84 27.45 -3.81 -13.24
#